data_AF-A0A8J6V2A2-F1
#
_entry.id   AF-A0A8J6V2A2-F1
#
_cell.length_a   1.000
_cell.length_b   1.000
_cell.length_c   1.000
_cell.angle_alpha   90.00
_cell.angle_beta   90.00
_cell.angle_gamma   90.00
#
_symmetry.space_group_name_H-M   'P 1'
#
loop_
_entity.id
_entity.type
_entity.pdbx_description
1 polymer ?
#
loop_
_entity_poly.entity_id
_entity_poly.type
_entity_poly.pdbx_seq_one_letter_code
_entity_poly.pdbx_strand_id
1 'polypeptide(L)'
;MTRIILKGRTQLLKSQIPFLMGINQLIEDRDIGQFLGYPIEDFVRMKRRTPLSLDVVFYSVAKPPWRARKASDRFVRASYSIPDINRAALDWAKIKTACGGSNGYMWGRFRATANLSNGGQMQVHGGSDQEAEERLKTLQSLSATEIVTLSVTEEKNVGKRAKDKKLYKETTRVYPAYFSLTNTEKVVTESNLATLEGEYYSMQGRINLWTEQPPPNMSEIFTEVLRVRGANNNT
;
A
#
# COMPACT_ATOMS: atom_id res chain seq x y z
N MET A 1 0.99 39.06 27.13
CA MET A 1 1.05 39.20 28.60
C MET A 1 -0.12 38.47 29.22
N THR A 2 0.14 37.31 29.82
CA THR A 2 -0.90 36.47 30.41
C THR A 2 -1.12 36.89 31.86
N ARG A 3 -2.35 37.23 32.26
CA ARG A 3 -2.67 37.69 33.62
C ARG A 3 -3.22 36.53 34.44
N ILE A 4 -2.46 36.08 35.44
CA ILE A 4 -2.90 35.05 36.40
C ILE A 4 -3.60 35.75 37.59
N ILE A 5 -4.87 35.41 37.85
CA ILE A 5 -5.64 35.95 38.99
C ILE A 5 -5.84 34.83 40.02
N LEU A 6 -5.26 34.99 41.21
CA LEU A 6 -5.41 34.05 42.33
C LEU A 6 -6.40 34.61 43.36
N LYS A 7 -7.33 33.78 43.86
CA LYS A 7 -8.30 34.15 44.91
C LYS A 7 -8.24 33.15 46.05
N GLY A 8 -8.05 33.62 47.30
CA GLY A 8 -7.93 32.75 48.47
C GLY A 8 -7.41 33.48 49.71
N ARG A 9 -7.28 32.74 50.83
CA ARG A 9 -6.73 33.25 52.09
C ARG A 9 -5.22 33.52 51.95
N THR A 10 -4.78 34.70 52.39
CA THR A 10 -3.41 35.22 52.20
C THR A 10 -2.31 34.26 52.67
N GLN A 11 -2.52 33.57 53.80
CA GLN A 11 -1.53 32.66 54.38
C GLN A 11 -1.19 31.49 53.42
N LEU A 12 -2.18 30.99 52.68
CA LEU A 12 -2.02 29.86 51.75
C LEU A 12 -1.49 30.31 50.40
N LEU A 13 -1.87 31.52 49.94
CA LEU A 13 -1.41 32.04 48.67
C LEU A 13 0.08 32.41 48.70
N LYS A 14 0.60 32.87 49.83
CA LYS A 14 2.02 33.25 49.96
C LYS A 14 2.99 32.11 49.64
N SER A 15 2.68 30.87 49.99
CA SER A 15 3.54 29.72 49.68
C SER A 15 3.38 29.23 48.23
N GLN A 16 2.24 29.48 47.59
CA GLN A 16 1.94 29.00 46.25
C GLN A 16 2.38 29.97 45.14
N ILE A 17 2.51 31.26 45.44
CA ILE A 17 2.95 32.28 44.47
C ILE A 17 4.36 31.98 43.91
N PRO A 18 5.40 31.68 44.71
CA PRO A 18 6.73 31.37 44.18
C PRO A 18 6.72 30.15 43.26
N PHE A 19 5.92 29.14 43.61
CA PHE A 19 5.76 27.92 42.81
C PHE A 19 5.11 28.20 41.45
N LEU A 20 4.02 28.98 41.43
CA LEU A 20 3.34 29.38 40.19
C LEU A 20 4.19 30.31 39.34
N MET A 21 4.96 31.21 39.94
CA MET A 21 5.92 32.04 39.21
C MET A 21 7.02 31.20 38.58
N GLY A 22 7.54 30.20 39.31
CA GLY A 22 8.53 29.26 38.77
C GLY A 22 7.99 28.44 37.59
N ILE A 23 6.75 27.95 37.68
CA ILE A 23 6.10 27.26 36.56
C ILE A 23 5.90 28.21 35.37
N ASN A 24 5.46 29.44 35.60
CA ASN A 24 5.24 30.40 34.52
C ASN A 24 6.54 30.76 33.81
N GLN A 25 7.65 30.96 34.55
CA GLN A 25 8.97 31.19 33.96
C GLN A 25 9.46 29.99 33.13
N LEU A 26 9.25 28.76 33.62
CA LEU A 26 9.58 27.54 32.87
C LEU A 26 8.75 27.37 31.59
N ILE A 27 7.55 27.95 31.52
CA ILE A 27 6.66 27.88 30.35
C ILE A 27 6.91 29.06 29.39
N GLU A 28 7.13 30.27 29.89
CA GLU A 28 7.39 31.47 29.06
C GLU A 28 8.72 31.38 28.30
N ASP A 29 9.76 30.78 28.89
CA ASP A 29 11.06 30.57 28.21
C ASP A 29 11.13 29.25 27.43
N ARG A 30 10.10 28.40 27.52
CA ARG A 30 9.98 27.23 26.65
C ARG A 30 9.20 27.62 25.41
N ASP A 31 9.93 27.98 24.37
CA ASP A 31 9.40 27.95 23.01
C ASP A 31 8.81 26.56 22.76
N ILE A 32 7.48 26.47 22.73
CA ILE A 32 6.71 25.24 22.49
C ILE A 32 6.89 24.90 21.00
N GLY A 33 8.08 24.44 20.67
CA GLY A 33 8.53 24.20 19.31
C GLY A 33 9.83 23.39 19.26
N GLN A 34 10.52 23.20 20.38
CA GLN A 34 11.64 22.25 20.45
C GLN A 34 11.06 20.82 20.58
N PHE A 35 10.66 20.27 19.43
CA PHE A 35 10.60 18.83 19.24
C PHE A 35 11.97 18.27 19.63
N LEU A 36 12.10 17.76 20.85
CA LEU A 36 13.18 16.85 21.23
C LEU A 36 13.20 15.77 20.16
N GLY A 37 14.29 15.72 19.39
CA GLY A 37 14.47 14.80 18.28
C GLY A 37 14.05 13.40 18.71
N TYR A 38 12.86 13.00 18.28
CA TYR A 38 12.57 11.60 18.13
C TYR A 38 13.67 11.06 17.21
N PRO A 39 14.32 9.94 17.54
CA PRO A 39 15.30 9.36 16.62
C PRO A 39 14.59 9.16 15.28
N ILE A 40 14.98 9.98 14.29
CA ILE A 40 14.45 9.90 12.93
C ILE A 40 14.66 8.47 12.41
N GLU A 41 15.71 7.80 12.88
CA GLU A 41 16.05 6.41 12.58
C GLU A 41 14.91 5.42 12.87
N ASP A 42 14.05 5.64 13.88
CA ASP A 42 12.93 4.74 14.19
C ASP A 42 11.71 4.92 13.28
N PHE A 43 11.57 6.11 12.66
CA PHE A 43 10.48 6.40 11.71
C PHE A 43 10.89 6.23 10.25
N VAL A 44 12.19 6.28 9.95
CA VAL A 44 12.70 5.89 8.64
C VAL A 44 12.87 4.37 8.63
N ARG A 45 11.75 3.64 8.73
CA ARG A 45 11.64 2.41 7.96
C ARG A 45 11.69 2.87 6.52
N MET A 46 12.91 2.99 5.95
CA MET A 46 13.08 3.14 4.52
C MET A 46 12.23 2.03 3.93
N LYS A 47 11.11 2.41 3.32
CA LYS A 47 10.31 1.51 2.53
C LYS A 47 11.27 1.11 1.42
N ARG A 48 12.03 0.03 1.62
CA ARG A 48 12.94 -0.52 0.63
C ARG A 48 12.05 -0.68 -0.59
N ARG A 49 12.22 0.22 -1.55
CA ARG A 49 11.38 0.23 -2.74
C ARG A 49 11.73 -1.06 -3.42
N THR A 50 10.76 -1.96 -3.37
CA THR A 50 10.78 -3.24 -4.04
C THR A 50 11.19 -3.00 -5.50
N PRO A 51 12.31 -3.57 -5.96
CA PRO A 51 12.79 -3.32 -7.32
C PRO A 51 11.77 -3.78 -8.35
N LEU A 52 11.01 -4.85 -8.08
CA LEU A 52 10.01 -5.38 -9.01
C LEU A 52 8.65 -5.59 -8.31
N SER A 53 7.62 -4.86 -8.73
CA SER A 53 6.26 -4.97 -8.19
C SER A 53 5.21 -5.28 -9.26
N LEU A 54 4.21 -6.11 -8.92
CA LEU A 54 3.07 -6.42 -9.77
C LEU A 54 1.84 -5.70 -9.21
N ASP A 55 1.22 -4.85 -10.01
CA ASP A 55 -0.08 -4.29 -9.66
C ASP A 55 -1.15 -4.95 -10.54
N VAL A 56 -2.02 -5.75 -9.93
CA VAL A 56 -3.14 -6.38 -10.64
C VAL A 56 -4.40 -5.55 -10.42
N VAL A 57 -5.11 -5.25 -11.50
CA VAL A 57 -6.37 -4.50 -11.47
C VAL A 57 -7.52 -5.43 -11.83
N PHE A 58 -8.57 -5.38 -11.01
CA PHE A 58 -9.79 -6.15 -11.14
C PHE A 58 -10.99 -5.23 -11.35
N TYR A 59 -11.96 -5.70 -12.12
CA TYR A 59 -13.24 -5.03 -12.31
C TYR A 59 -14.41 -5.97 -12.06
N SER A 60 -15.57 -5.43 -11.69
CA SER A 60 -16.81 -6.22 -11.61
C SER A 60 -17.34 -6.72 -12.96
N VAL A 61 -16.78 -6.24 -14.07
CA VAL A 61 -17.16 -6.62 -15.44
C VAL A 61 -15.99 -7.38 -16.09
N ALA A 62 -16.28 -8.56 -16.64
CA ALA A 62 -15.28 -9.48 -17.17
C ALA A 62 -14.56 -8.98 -18.44
N LYS A 63 -15.29 -8.30 -19.34
CA LYS A 63 -14.76 -7.83 -20.63
C LYS A 63 -14.93 -6.32 -20.79
N PRO A 64 -14.03 -5.63 -21.52
CA PRO A 64 -14.22 -4.22 -21.85
C PRO A 64 -15.48 -4.04 -22.72
N PRO A 65 -16.14 -2.86 -22.68
CA PRO A 65 -15.77 -1.65 -21.95
C PRO A 65 -16.06 -1.75 -20.45
N TRP A 66 -15.09 -1.39 -19.60
CA TRP A 66 -15.22 -1.45 -18.13
C TRP A 66 -16.14 -0.34 -17.61
N ARG A 67 -17.44 -0.54 -17.79
CA ARG A 67 -18.49 0.38 -17.38
C ARG A 67 -19.59 -0.40 -16.68
N ALA A 68 -20.33 0.25 -15.78
CA ALA A 68 -21.53 -0.33 -15.20
C ALA A 68 -22.51 -0.70 -16.32
N ARG A 69 -23.10 -1.91 -16.26
CA ARG A 69 -24.06 -2.38 -17.27
C ARG A 69 -25.36 -1.58 -17.23
N LYS A 70 -25.73 -1.08 -16.04
CA LYS A 70 -26.86 -0.17 -15.79
C LYS A 70 -26.39 0.98 -14.91
N ALA A 71 -27.06 2.13 -14.98
CA ALA A 71 -26.77 3.27 -14.09
C ALA A 71 -26.95 2.95 -12.60
N SER A 72 -27.79 1.95 -12.28
CA SER A 72 -28.01 1.45 -10.92
C SER A 72 -26.95 0.45 -10.45
N ASP A 73 -26.19 -0.15 -11.37
CA ASP A 73 -25.25 -1.22 -11.02
C ASP A 73 -23.97 -0.63 -10.46
N ARG A 74 -23.51 -1.21 -9.35
CA ARG A 74 -22.27 -0.79 -8.72
C ARG A 74 -21.07 -1.28 -9.53
N PHE A 75 -20.28 -0.34 -10.03
CA PHE A 75 -18.98 -0.64 -10.63
C PHE A 75 -17.92 -0.75 -9.54
N VAL A 76 -17.26 -1.91 -9.44
CA VAL A 76 -16.19 -2.15 -8.49
C VAL A 76 -14.87 -2.22 -9.23
N ARG A 77 -13.88 -1.46 -8.75
CA ARG A 77 -12.47 -1.55 -9.16
C ARG A 77 -11.64 -1.91 -7.94
N ALA A 78 -10.97 -3.05 -7.98
CA ALA A 78 -10.00 -3.45 -6.96
C ALA A 78 -8.59 -3.45 -7.58
N SER A 79 -7.59 -3.09 -6.79
CA SER A 79 -6.19 -3.13 -7.21
C SER A 79 -5.35 -3.69 -6.07
N TYR A 80 -4.49 -4.65 -6.40
CA TYR A 80 -3.58 -5.26 -5.44
C TYR A 80 -2.16 -5.16 -5.94
N SER A 81 -1.28 -4.75 -5.04
CA SER A 81 0.15 -4.66 -5.27
C SER A 81 0.83 -5.88 -4.64
N ILE A 82 1.62 -6.59 -5.44
CA ILE A 82 2.45 -7.73 -5.03
C ILE A 82 3.90 -7.27 -5.12
N PRO A 83 4.59 -7.09 -3.99
CA PRO A 83 6.01 -6.76 -4.01
C PRO A 83 6.88 -8.00 -4.24
N ASP A 84 8.06 -7.77 -4.80
CA ASP A 84 9.19 -8.70 -4.94
C ASP A 84 8.79 -9.97 -5.67
N ILE A 85 8.30 -9.79 -6.91
CA ILE A 85 7.89 -10.92 -7.75
C ILE A 85 9.09 -11.81 -8.06
N ASN A 86 8.90 -13.13 -7.96
CA ASN A 86 9.86 -14.08 -8.51
C ASN A 86 9.82 -14.04 -10.04
N ARG A 87 10.95 -13.74 -10.68
CA ARG A 87 11.07 -13.70 -12.16
C ARG A 87 10.66 -15.02 -12.82
N ALA A 88 10.84 -16.17 -12.15
CA ALA A 88 10.41 -17.47 -12.66
C ALA A 88 8.89 -17.71 -12.58
N ALA A 89 8.19 -16.95 -11.74
CA ALA A 89 6.74 -16.98 -11.61
C ALA A 89 6.04 -15.99 -12.57
N LEU A 90 6.83 -15.22 -13.33
CA LEU A 90 6.37 -14.18 -14.26
C LEU A 90 5.86 -14.81 -15.57
N ASP A 91 4.77 -15.56 -15.48
CA ASP A 91 4.07 -16.17 -16.60
C ASP A 91 2.61 -15.72 -16.62
N TRP A 92 2.10 -15.41 -17.81
CA TRP A 92 0.74 -14.93 -18.01
C TRP A 92 -0.30 -15.89 -17.41
N ALA A 93 -0.15 -17.17 -17.70
CA ALA A 93 -1.10 -18.20 -17.30
C ALA A 93 -1.09 -18.39 -15.78
N LYS A 94 0.10 -18.39 -15.16
CA LYS A 94 0.26 -18.45 -13.70
C LYS A 94 -0.38 -17.25 -13.01
N ILE A 95 -0.07 -16.03 -13.48
CA ILE A 95 -0.65 -14.79 -12.92
C ILE A 95 -2.17 -14.79 -13.07
N LYS A 96 -2.69 -15.16 -14.25
CA LYS A 96 -4.14 -15.24 -14.48
C LYS A 96 -4.80 -16.26 -13.55
N THR A 97 -4.19 -17.41 -13.36
CA THR A 97 -4.70 -18.49 -12.49
C THR A 97 -4.71 -18.06 -11.02
N ALA A 98 -3.63 -17.45 -10.53
CA ALA A 98 -3.55 -16.91 -9.18
C ALA A 98 -4.63 -15.83 -8.92
N CYS A 99 -4.99 -15.07 -9.96
CA CYS A 99 -6.02 -14.04 -9.89
C CYS A 99 -7.47 -14.56 -10.02
N GLY A 100 -7.70 -15.88 -9.97
CA GLY A 100 -9.03 -16.50 -10.09
C GLY A 100 -9.43 -16.94 -11.51
N GLY A 101 -8.50 -16.88 -12.45
CA GLY A 101 -8.71 -17.33 -13.83
C GLY A 101 -9.75 -16.48 -14.59
N SER A 102 -10.39 -17.10 -15.59
CA SER A 102 -11.48 -16.47 -16.36
C SER A 102 -12.76 -16.28 -15.53
N ASN A 103 -12.89 -17.05 -14.45
CA ASN A 103 -14.05 -17.03 -13.57
C ASN A 103 -14.00 -15.91 -12.53
N GLY A 104 -12.83 -15.32 -12.28
CA GLY A 104 -12.64 -14.35 -11.21
C GLY A 104 -12.88 -14.94 -9.82
N TYR A 105 -13.02 -14.08 -8.81
CA TYR A 105 -13.30 -14.49 -7.43
C TYR A 105 -14.29 -13.52 -6.77
N MET A 106 -14.79 -13.85 -5.57
CA MET A 106 -15.70 -12.98 -4.84
C MET A 106 -14.90 -11.99 -4.02
N TRP A 107 -15.02 -10.72 -4.38
CA TRP A 107 -14.48 -9.60 -3.63
C TRP A 107 -15.50 -9.12 -2.60
N GLY A 108 -15.08 -8.72 -1.41
CA GLY A 108 -16.03 -8.29 -0.39
C GLY A 108 -15.41 -7.65 0.84
N ARG A 109 -16.12 -7.78 1.96
CA ARG A 109 -15.85 -7.12 3.23
C ARG A 109 -14.67 -7.68 4.03
N PHE A 110 -14.25 -8.90 3.75
CA PHE A 110 -13.13 -9.52 4.46
C PHE A 110 -11.83 -9.00 3.87
N ARG A 111 -10.94 -8.48 4.71
CA ARG A 111 -9.62 -7.96 4.33
C ARG A 111 -8.56 -8.83 4.96
N ALA A 112 -7.85 -9.60 4.14
CA ALA A 112 -6.63 -10.27 4.53
C ALA A 112 -5.46 -9.28 4.35
N THR A 113 -4.65 -9.13 5.39
CA THR A 113 -3.45 -8.30 5.40
C THR A 113 -2.28 -9.15 5.85
N ALA A 114 -1.24 -9.20 5.03
CA ALA A 114 -0.01 -9.92 5.32
C ALA A 114 1.19 -8.97 5.33
N ASN A 115 1.99 -9.05 6.39
CA ASN A 115 3.30 -8.40 6.43
C ASN A 115 4.34 -9.40 5.95
N LEU A 116 5.22 -8.94 5.07
CA LEU A 116 6.20 -9.76 4.37
C LEU A 116 7.59 -9.60 4.98
N SER A 117 8.47 -10.57 4.71
CA SER A 117 9.85 -10.59 5.24
C SER A 117 10.70 -9.40 4.80
N ASN A 118 10.39 -8.81 3.63
CA ASN A 118 11.04 -7.59 3.12
C ASN A 118 10.57 -6.29 3.80
N GLY A 119 9.66 -6.37 4.79
CA GLY A 119 9.03 -5.20 5.41
C GLY A 119 7.89 -4.58 4.59
N GLY A 120 7.56 -5.17 3.44
CA GLY A 120 6.39 -4.84 2.64
C GLY A 120 5.10 -5.39 3.24
N GLN A 121 3.97 -4.94 2.69
CA GLN A 121 2.65 -5.40 3.10
C GLN A 121 1.79 -5.68 1.87
N MET A 122 1.10 -6.82 1.89
CA MET A 122 0.08 -7.19 0.91
C MET A 122 -1.30 -7.16 1.55
N GLN A 123 -2.28 -6.73 0.76
CA GLN A 123 -3.67 -6.62 1.21
C GLN A 123 -4.59 -7.13 0.10
N VAL A 124 -5.50 -8.02 0.47
CA VAL A 124 -6.45 -8.65 -0.44
C VAL A 124 -7.82 -8.66 0.21
N HIS A 125 -8.86 -8.44 -0.59
CA HIS A 125 -10.24 -8.53 -0.13
C HIS A 125 -10.91 -9.79 -0.66
N GLY A 126 -11.76 -10.41 0.14
CA GLY A 126 -12.53 -11.61 -0.20
C GLY A 126 -14.00 -11.53 0.24
N GLY A 127 -14.83 -12.40 -0.33
CA GLY A 127 -16.24 -12.54 0.01
C GLY A 127 -16.47 -13.25 1.34
N SER A 128 -15.54 -14.12 1.73
CA SER A 128 -15.43 -14.79 3.03
C SER A 128 -14.02 -14.65 3.62
N ASP A 129 -13.88 -14.99 4.90
CA ASP A 129 -12.59 -15.03 5.60
C ASP A 129 -11.60 -15.99 4.92
N GLN A 130 -12.04 -17.24 4.72
CA GLN A 130 -11.26 -18.29 4.06
C GLN A 130 -10.85 -17.91 2.63
N GLU A 131 -11.77 -17.30 1.86
CA GLU A 131 -11.46 -16.88 0.49
C GLU A 131 -10.44 -15.74 0.48
N ALA A 132 -10.52 -14.78 1.41
CA ALA A 132 -9.53 -13.71 1.52
C ALA A 132 -8.13 -14.26 1.86
N GLU A 133 -8.06 -15.22 2.80
CA GLU A 133 -6.81 -15.87 3.19
C GLU A 133 -6.21 -16.68 2.04
N GLU A 134 -7.01 -17.54 1.39
CA GLU A 134 -6.58 -18.36 0.26
C GLU A 134 -6.07 -17.47 -0.87
N ARG A 135 -6.81 -16.40 -1.21
CA ARG A 135 -6.40 -15.47 -2.27
C ARG A 135 -5.09 -14.78 -1.95
N LEU A 136 -4.89 -14.36 -0.71
CA LEU A 136 -3.64 -13.78 -0.28
C LEU A 136 -2.47 -14.76 -0.44
N LYS A 137 -2.64 -16.01 -0.01
CA LYS A 137 -1.61 -17.06 -0.17
C LYS A 137 -1.34 -17.35 -1.65
N THR A 138 -2.36 -17.41 -2.50
CA THR A 138 -2.18 -17.63 -3.95
C THR A 138 -1.48 -16.47 -4.66
N LEU A 139 -1.65 -15.23 -4.19
CA LEU A 139 -0.94 -14.08 -4.74
C LEU A 139 0.49 -13.99 -4.18
N GLN A 140 0.69 -14.40 -2.93
CA GLN A 140 2.03 -14.46 -2.34
C GLN A 140 2.91 -15.52 -2.99
N SER A 141 2.37 -16.62 -3.52
CA SER A 141 3.17 -17.62 -4.26
C SER A 141 3.84 -17.07 -5.53
N LEU A 142 3.40 -15.90 -6.03
CA LEU A 142 4.05 -15.17 -7.11
C LEU A 142 5.24 -14.32 -6.61
N SER A 143 5.25 -13.97 -5.34
CA SER A 143 6.34 -13.26 -4.67
C SER A 143 7.45 -14.22 -4.25
N ALA A 144 8.68 -13.74 -4.20
CA ALA A 144 9.81 -14.44 -3.60
C ALA A 144 9.85 -14.29 -2.06
N THR A 145 8.96 -13.47 -1.48
CA THR A 145 8.97 -13.14 -0.05
C THR A 145 8.03 -14.01 0.76
N GLU A 146 8.37 -14.23 2.02
CA GLU A 146 7.60 -15.04 2.95
C GLU A 146 6.65 -14.18 3.80
N ILE A 147 5.51 -14.78 4.19
CA ILE A 147 4.54 -14.13 5.08
C ILE A 147 5.04 -14.26 6.52
N VAL A 148 5.29 -13.12 7.17
CA VAL A 148 5.69 -13.05 8.59
C VAL A 148 4.45 -13.10 9.49
N THR A 149 3.45 -12.28 9.16
CA THR A 149 2.19 -12.23 9.91
C THR A 149 1.03 -12.13 8.95
N LEU A 150 -0.03 -12.90 9.20
CA LEU A 150 -1.29 -12.85 8.46
C LEU A 150 -2.41 -12.45 9.43
N SER A 151 -3.25 -11.51 9.02
CA SER A 151 -4.44 -11.10 9.77
C SER A 151 -5.61 -10.96 8.81
N VAL A 152 -6.78 -11.45 9.20
CA VAL A 152 -8.02 -11.22 8.47
C VAL A 152 -8.96 -10.40 9.33
N THR A 153 -9.52 -9.36 8.73
CA THR A 153 -10.41 -8.41 9.41
C THR A 153 -11.71 -8.25 8.62
N GLU A 154 -12.83 -8.25 9.33
CA GLU A 154 -14.13 -8.00 8.71
C GLU A 154 -14.48 -6.50 8.77
N GLU A 155 -14.73 -5.89 7.62
CA GLU A 155 -15.25 -4.53 7.56
C GLU A 155 -16.76 -4.51 7.86
N LYS A 156 -17.12 -4.27 9.13
CA LYS A 156 -18.53 -4.14 9.54
C LYS A 156 -19.18 -2.87 8.97
N ASN A 157 -20.48 -2.97 8.69
CA ASN A 157 -21.31 -1.88 8.17
C ASN A 157 -21.83 -0.97 9.31
N VAL A 158 -20.94 -0.23 9.96
CA VAL A 158 -21.28 0.67 11.07
C VAL A 158 -20.77 2.09 10.80
N GLY A 159 -21.48 3.11 11.30
CA GLY A 159 -21.08 4.52 11.22
C GLY A 159 -21.20 5.11 9.81
N LYS A 160 -20.12 5.73 9.31
CA LYS A 160 -20.11 6.36 7.97
C LYS A 160 -20.41 5.38 6.83
N ARG A 161 -20.05 4.09 7.00
CA ARG A 161 -20.31 3.04 6.00
C ARG A 161 -21.80 2.70 5.85
N ALA A 162 -22.58 2.84 6.93
CA ALA A 162 -24.03 2.64 6.86
C ALA A 162 -24.73 3.77 6.10
N LYS A 163 -24.17 4.98 6.14
CA LYS A 163 -24.70 6.16 5.45
C LYS A 163 -24.27 6.21 3.98
N ASP A 164 -23.04 5.80 3.68
CA ASP A 164 -22.51 5.77 2.31
C ASP A 164 -22.26 4.34 1.83
N LYS A 165 -23.20 3.84 1.01
CA LYS A 165 -23.11 2.51 0.37
C LYS A 165 -21.85 2.34 -0.49
N LYS A 166 -21.22 3.42 -0.96
CA LYS A 166 -19.97 3.33 -1.75
C LYS A 166 -18.78 2.87 -0.89
N LEU A 167 -18.79 3.17 0.42
CA LEU A 167 -17.71 2.79 1.33
C LEU A 167 -17.83 1.34 1.81
N TYR A 168 -19.04 0.78 1.84
CA TYR A 168 -19.25 -0.61 2.26
C TYR A 168 -18.95 -1.57 1.11
N LYS A 169 -18.15 -2.61 1.33
CA LYS A 169 -17.74 -3.56 0.29
C LYS A 169 -18.69 -4.75 0.26
N GLU A 170 -19.74 -4.66 -0.55
CA GLU A 170 -20.66 -5.77 -0.77
C GLU A 170 -19.97 -6.89 -1.54
N THR A 171 -20.32 -8.13 -1.21
CA THR A 171 -19.76 -9.30 -1.88
C THR A 171 -20.12 -9.27 -3.36
N THR A 172 -19.13 -9.00 -4.20
CA THR A 172 -19.27 -8.78 -5.65
C THR A 172 -18.23 -9.62 -6.37
N ARG A 173 -18.62 -10.30 -7.44
CA ARG A 173 -17.66 -11.02 -8.27
C ARG A 173 -16.80 -10.04 -9.06
N VAL A 174 -15.48 -10.23 -9.00
CA VAL A 174 -14.52 -9.41 -9.76
C VAL A 174 -13.63 -10.27 -10.63
N TYR A 175 -13.23 -9.72 -11.76
CA TYR A 175 -12.46 -10.37 -12.80
C TYR A 175 -11.15 -9.64 -13.02
N PRO A 176 -10.03 -10.36 -13.24
CA PRO A 176 -8.75 -9.73 -13.56
C PRO A 176 -8.83 -9.06 -14.92
N ALA A 177 -8.49 -7.77 -14.97
CA ALA A 177 -8.54 -7.00 -16.20
C ALA A 177 -7.16 -6.94 -16.86
N TYR A 178 -6.18 -6.46 -16.12
CA TYR A 178 -4.79 -6.35 -16.55
C TYR A 178 -3.90 -6.34 -15.32
N PHE A 179 -2.63 -6.64 -15.51
CA PHE A 179 -1.60 -6.31 -14.54
C PHE A 179 -0.64 -5.28 -15.12
N SER A 180 -0.03 -4.49 -14.25
CA SER A 180 1.14 -3.71 -14.58
C SER A 180 2.35 -4.19 -13.81
N LEU A 181 3.44 -4.43 -14.52
CA LEU A 181 4.73 -4.73 -13.95
C LEU A 181 5.50 -3.42 -13.83
N THR A 182 5.95 -3.09 -12.63
CA THR A 182 6.76 -1.91 -12.36
C THR A 182 8.15 -2.34 -11.91
N ASN A 183 9.18 -1.95 -12.65
CA ASN A 183 10.57 -2.11 -12.25
C ASN A 183 11.13 -0.75 -11.83
N THR A 184 11.57 -0.61 -10.58
CA THR A 184 12.11 0.63 -10.02
C THR A 184 13.60 0.45 -9.71
N GLU A 185 14.44 1.22 -10.38
CA GLU A 185 15.90 1.18 -10.23
C GLU A 185 16.42 2.50 -9.66
N LYS A 186 17.40 2.44 -8.75
CA LYS A 186 18.07 3.63 -8.23
C LYS A 186 19.08 4.12 -9.27
N VAL A 187 19.04 5.40 -9.63
CA VAL A 187 20.04 6.02 -10.49
C VAL A 187 21.33 6.18 -9.67
N VAL A 188 22.38 5.46 -10.06
CA VAL A 188 23.71 5.62 -9.47
C VAL A 188 24.41 6.75 -10.22
N THR A 189 24.55 7.90 -9.57
CA THR A 189 25.35 9.02 -10.11
C THR A 189 26.83 8.80 -9.76
N GLU A 190 27.77 9.27 -10.59
CA GLU A 190 29.22 9.04 -10.46
C GLU A 190 29.84 9.45 -9.12
N SER A 191 29.17 10.32 -8.37
CA SER A 191 29.48 10.54 -6.95
C SER A 191 28.96 9.35 -6.13
N ASN A 192 29.86 8.42 -5.77
CA ASN A 192 29.65 7.24 -4.90
C ASN A 192 28.99 7.49 -3.52
N LEU A 193 28.54 8.72 -3.25
CA LEU A 193 27.71 9.06 -2.11
C LEU A 193 26.25 8.74 -2.47
N ALA A 194 25.84 7.51 -2.18
CA ALA A 194 24.45 7.09 -2.27
C ALA A 194 23.62 7.85 -1.22
N THR A 195 23.15 9.05 -1.56
CA THR A 195 22.20 9.80 -0.73
C THR A 195 20.93 8.96 -0.52
N LEU A 196 20.32 9.13 0.66
CA LEU A 196 19.01 8.55 1.01
C LEU A 196 17.90 9.01 0.06
N GLU A 197 18.08 10.18 -0.54
CA GLU A 197 17.25 10.80 -1.59
C GLU A 197 17.86 10.56 -2.97
N GLY A 198 17.98 9.29 -3.38
CA GLY A 198 18.38 8.99 -4.76
C GLY A 198 17.26 9.27 -5.76
N GLU A 199 17.60 9.70 -6.96
CA GLU A 199 16.68 9.65 -8.09
C GLU A 199 16.42 8.18 -8.47
N TYR A 200 15.16 7.86 -8.79
CA TYR A 200 14.76 6.52 -9.20
C TYR A 200 14.10 6.57 -10.56
N TYR A 201 14.43 5.60 -11.41
CA TYR A 201 13.75 5.40 -12.67
C TYR A 201 12.77 4.23 -12.54
N SER A 202 11.52 4.44 -12.94
CA SER A 202 10.50 3.39 -12.94
C SER A 202 10.01 3.11 -14.36
N MET A 203 10.14 1.87 -14.81
CA MET A 203 9.47 1.38 -16.01
C MET A 203 8.19 0.66 -15.65
N GLN A 204 7.13 0.90 -16.42
CA GLN A 204 5.85 0.23 -16.25
C GLN A 204 5.41 -0.41 -17.56
N GLY A 205 5.16 -1.72 -17.54
CA GLY A 205 4.56 -2.45 -18.65
C GLY A 205 3.18 -2.96 -18.27
N ARG A 206 2.19 -2.81 -19.16
CA ARG A 206 0.81 -3.24 -18.91
C ARG A 206 0.44 -4.40 -19.81
N ILE A 207 -0.11 -5.46 -19.22
CA ILE A 207 -0.47 -6.69 -19.93
C ILE A 207 -1.90 -7.09 -19.57
N ASN A 208 -2.71 -7.37 -20.58
CA ASN A 208 -4.11 -7.72 -20.42
C ASN A 208 -4.27 -9.16 -19.90
N LEU A 209 -5.17 -9.35 -18.94
CA LEU A 209 -5.52 -10.66 -18.35
C LEU A 209 -6.91 -11.16 -18.76
N TRP A 210 -7.76 -10.26 -19.28
CA TRP A 210 -9.14 -10.57 -19.66
C TRP A 210 -9.24 -11.45 -20.93
N THR A 211 -8.18 -11.53 -21.73
CA THR A 211 -8.12 -12.34 -22.95
C THR A 211 -7.94 -13.83 -22.62
N GLU A 212 -8.34 -14.73 -23.52
CA GLU A 212 -8.16 -16.18 -23.33
C GLU A 212 -6.74 -16.64 -23.63
N GLN A 213 -6.06 -15.93 -24.52
CA GLN A 213 -4.68 -16.17 -24.91
C GLN A 213 -3.78 -15.00 -24.47
N PRO A 214 -2.48 -15.26 -24.24
CA PRO A 214 -1.51 -14.21 -23.96
C PRO A 214 -1.42 -13.25 -25.15
N PRO A 215 -1.25 -11.94 -24.91
CA PRO A 215 -1.06 -10.99 -26.00
C PRO A 215 0.27 -11.25 -26.73
N PRO A 216 0.36 -11.07 -28.06
CA PRO A 216 1.56 -11.40 -28.83
C PRO A 216 2.80 -10.60 -28.37
N ASN A 217 2.60 -9.35 -27.94
CA ASN A 217 3.69 -8.45 -27.54
C ASN A 217 4.15 -8.66 -26.08
N MET A 218 3.70 -9.74 -25.43
CA MET A 218 3.98 -9.97 -24.01
C MET A 218 5.49 -10.05 -23.71
N SER A 219 6.21 -10.84 -24.51
CA SER A 219 7.65 -11.08 -24.32
C SER A 219 8.47 -9.82 -24.50
N GLU A 220 8.06 -8.95 -25.43
CA GLU A 220 8.69 -7.64 -25.66
C GLU A 220 8.49 -6.74 -24.45
N ILE A 221 7.27 -6.63 -23.93
CA ILE A 221 6.96 -5.83 -22.74
C ILE A 221 7.76 -6.31 -21.52
N PHE A 222 7.86 -7.63 -21.32
CA PHE A 222 8.67 -8.17 -20.24
C PHE A 222 10.15 -7.86 -20.40
N THR A 223 10.68 -8.00 -21.60
CA THR A 223 12.09 -7.70 -21.88
C THR A 223 12.38 -6.22 -21.69
N GLU A 224 11.47 -5.34 -22.10
CA GLU A 224 11.61 -3.90 -21.91
C GLU A 224 11.58 -3.52 -20.43
N VAL A 225 10.61 -4.00 -19.66
CA VAL A 225 10.48 -3.66 -18.23
C VAL A 225 11.61 -4.24 -17.39
N LEU A 226 12.09 -5.44 -17.73
CA LEU A 226 13.19 -6.10 -17.02
C LEU A 226 14.58 -5.65 -17.50
N ARG A 227 14.65 -4.77 -18.51
CA ARG A 227 15.93 -4.25 -19.01
C ARG A 227 16.56 -3.33 -17.97
N VAL A 228 17.57 -3.86 -17.27
CA VAL A 228 18.42 -3.09 -16.35
C VAL A 228 19.16 -2.01 -17.14
N ARG A 229 19.00 -0.74 -16.76
CA ARG A 229 19.66 0.39 -17.45
C ARG A 229 20.89 0.93 -16.73
N GLY A 230 21.45 0.15 -15.80
CA GLY A 230 22.69 0.49 -15.10
C GLY A 230 23.94 0.48 -16.01
N ALA A 231 24.52 1.67 -16.19
CA ALA A 231 25.92 1.99 -16.55
C ALA A 231 26.52 1.62 -17.93
N ASN A 232 26.02 0.65 -18.70
CA ASN A 232 26.77 0.15 -19.87
C ASN A 232 26.27 0.55 -21.28
N ASN A 233 25.43 1.58 -21.44
CA ASN A 233 24.97 2.02 -22.78
C ASN A 233 25.72 3.25 -23.34
N ASN A 234 26.85 3.64 -22.75
CA ASN A 234 27.78 4.62 -23.33
C ASN A 234 29.07 3.91 -23.77
N THR A 235 29.01 3.15 -24.86
CA THR A 235 30.17 2.78 -25.68
C THR A 235 29.77 2.81 -27.14
#